data_AF-A0A7H4PB86-F1
#
_entry.id   AF-A0A7H4PB86-F1
#
_cell.length_a   1.000
_cell.length_b   1.000
_cell.length_c   1.000
_cell.angle_alpha   90.00
_cell.angle_beta   90.00
_cell.angle_gamma   90.00
#
_symmetry.space_group_name_H-M   'P 1'
#
loop_
_entity.id
_entity.type
_entity.pdbx_description
1 polymer ?
#
loop_
_entity_poly.entity_id
_entity_poly.type
_entity_poly.pdbx_seq_one_letter_code
_entity_poly.pdbx_strand_id
1 'polypeptide(L)'
;MAKKHKFVKGIFAIFGTQRAGNGQALEQDSGEMRVYQGRNEQGMAHVATGFARQSLRRQIIACTSSIGPGAANMITAAATATANRIPLLLLPGDVFATRQPDPVLQQIEQSHDLSITTNDAFRAVSKYWDRITRPEQLMSACINAMRVLTDPAETGAVTLCLPQDVQGEAWDYPESFFTRRAHRLDRRPASVAQLADAVAAIKASRKPLIVCGGGVKYSRRRRSVDPFCRTLRRTVCRNPRRVKAALSLRIRITWAASAKPGCLAANLLAKEADLVIGLGTRFSDFTHLVKMDFSSTRGVRFLNINVSNFDALEAGWDSNAGGCPRRPSLPWTAPCPANPGKQAGASRLKACRAAS
;
A
#
# COMPACT_ATOMS: atom_id res chain seq x y z
N MET A 1 12.33 2.11 24.92
CA MET A 1 12.42 3.03 23.76
C MET A 1 12.17 2.29 22.45
N ALA A 2 11.39 2.85 21.53
CA ALA A 2 11.17 2.24 20.21
C ALA A 2 12.45 2.30 19.36
N LYS A 3 12.91 1.17 18.82
CA LYS A 3 14.11 1.10 17.98
C LYS A 3 13.88 1.87 16.66
N LYS A 4 14.63 2.96 16.48
CA LYS A 4 14.63 3.77 15.25
C LYS A 4 15.44 3.05 14.16
N HIS A 5 15.00 3.13 12.92
CA HIS A 5 15.72 2.60 11.76
C HIS A 5 15.65 3.62 10.63
N LYS A 6 16.73 3.73 9.84
CA LYS A 6 16.71 4.51 8.60
C LYS A 6 15.82 3.80 7.58
N PHE A 7 14.86 4.53 7.01
CA PHE A 7 13.87 3.96 6.10
C PHE A 7 14.46 3.72 4.71
N VAL A 8 15.07 4.73 4.09
CA VAL A 8 15.81 4.58 2.82
C VAL A 8 17.26 4.20 3.13
N LYS A 9 17.63 2.95 2.83
CA LYS A 9 18.97 2.42 3.14
C LYS A 9 19.96 2.59 1.99
N GLY A 10 19.45 2.69 0.78
CA GLY A 10 20.26 2.78 -0.42
C GLY A 10 19.42 3.13 -1.62
N ILE A 11 20.09 3.24 -2.76
CA ILE A 11 19.48 3.50 -4.05
C ILE A 11 20.13 2.61 -5.10
N PHE A 12 19.32 1.97 -5.93
CA PHE A 12 19.79 1.39 -7.19
C PHE A 12 19.74 2.45 -8.27
N ALA A 13 20.84 2.56 -9.00
CA ALA A 13 20.94 3.40 -10.17
C ALA A 13 21.52 2.60 -11.33
N ILE A 14 20.93 2.78 -12.50
CA ILE A 14 21.65 2.67 -13.77
C ILE A 14 21.94 4.12 -14.15
N PHE A 15 23.07 4.42 -14.77
CA PHE A 15 23.43 5.79 -15.18
C PHE A 15 23.45 5.91 -16.70
N GLY A 16 23.09 7.09 -17.20
CA GLY A 16 22.88 7.44 -18.60
C GLY A 16 22.55 8.92 -18.71
N THR A 17 22.52 9.46 -19.93
CA THR A 17 22.66 10.90 -20.22
C THR A 17 21.61 11.81 -19.58
N GLN A 18 20.37 11.34 -19.33
CA GLN A 18 19.30 12.18 -18.73
C GLN A 18 19.26 12.17 -17.19
N ARG A 19 20.37 11.81 -16.51
CA ARG A 19 20.45 11.68 -15.03
C ARG A 19 21.50 12.60 -14.38
N ALA A 20 21.93 13.66 -15.06
CA ALA A 20 23.05 14.48 -14.60
C ALA A 20 22.87 15.00 -13.16
N GLY A 21 21.70 15.54 -12.80
CA GLY A 21 21.46 16.07 -11.45
C GLY A 21 21.49 15.00 -10.35
N ASN A 22 20.65 13.96 -10.44
CA ASN A 22 20.61 12.91 -9.42
C ASN A 22 21.91 12.09 -9.34
N GLY A 23 22.53 11.79 -10.49
CA GLY A 23 23.79 11.04 -10.54
C GLY A 23 24.92 11.82 -9.88
N GLN A 24 25.07 13.10 -10.24
CA GLN A 24 26.05 13.99 -9.63
C GLN A 24 25.79 14.19 -8.13
N ALA A 25 24.53 14.36 -7.71
CA ALA A 25 24.18 14.48 -6.30
C ALA A 25 24.60 13.24 -5.49
N LEU A 26 24.39 12.03 -6.02
CA LEU A 26 24.80 10.79 -5.35
C LEU A 26 26.32 10.59 -5.33
N GLU A 27 27.02 11.07 -6.34
CA GLU A 27 28.49 11.04 -6.41
C GLU A 27 29.11 12.04 -5.42
N GLN A 28 28.58 13.25 -5.35
CA GLN A 28 29.06 14.31 -4.46
C GLN A 28 28.72 14.02 -2.99
N ASP A 29 27.47 13.66 -2.70
CA ASP A 29 27.01 13.32 -1.36
C ASP A 29 25.81 12.35 -1.38
N SER A 30 26.11 11.05 -1.31
CA SER A 30 25.09 10.01 -1.09
C SER A 30 24.58 9.96 0.37
N GLY A 31 25.09 10.81 1.25
CA GLY A 31 24.90 10.73 2.70
C GLY A 31 25.32 9.36 3.22
N GLU A 32 24.47 8.72 4.03
CA GLU A 32 24.70 7.34 4.48
C GLU A 32 24.00 6.28 3.59
N MET A 33 23.55 6.65 2.39
CA MET A 33 22.92 5.68 1.46
C MET A 33 23.98 4.90 0.71
N ARG A 34 23.75 3.59 0.54
CA ARG A 34 24.56 2.79 -0.39
C ARG A 34 24.02 2.94 -1.81
N VAL A 35 24.89 3.32 -2.74
CA VAL A 35 24.59 3.34 -4.18
C VAL A 35 24.90 1.97 -4.76
N TYR A 36 23.94 1.37 -5.46
CA TYR A 36 24.07 0.08 -6.11
C TYR A 36 23.92 0.23 -7.61
N GLN A 37 24.91 -0.23 -8.38
CA GLN A 37 24.81 -0.23 -9.83
C GLN A 37 23.88 -1.35 -10.32
N GLY A 38 22.77 -0.97 -10.94
CA GLY A 38 21.90 -1.90 -11.65
C GLY A 38 22.50 -2.34 -13.00
N ARG A 39 22.08 -3.50 -13.50
CA ARG A 39 22.34 -3.95 -14.88
C ARG A 39 21.08 -4.03 -15.74
N ASN A 40 19.93 -4.00 -15.08
CA ASN A 40 18.60 -3.95 -15.69
C ASN A 40 17.65 -3.30 -14.68
N GLU A 41 16.84 -2.33 -15.11
CA GLU A 41 15.97 -1.55 -14.20
C GLU A 41 14.84 -2.39 -13.60
N GLN A 42 14.31 -3.37 -14.34
CA GLN A 42 13.32 -4.30 -13.82
C GLN A 42 13.93 -5.15 -12.68
N GLY A 43 15.11 -5.70 -12.92
CA GLY A 43 15.85 -6.53 -11.97
C GLY A 43 16.14 -5.78 -10.67
N MET A 44 16.67 -4.56 -10.75
CA MET A 44 17.00 -3.77 -9.56
C MET A 44 15.74 -3.39 -8.76
N ALA A 45 14.63 -3.06 -9.43
CA ALA A 45 13.37 -2.73 -8.76
C ALA A 45 12.73 -3.95 -8.08
N HIS A 46 12.86 -5.15 -8.66
CA HIS A 46 12.46 -6.39 -7.99
C HIS A 46 13.37 -6.74 -6.80
N VAL A 47 14.68 -6.50 -6.89
CA VAL A 47 15.60 -6.67 -5.75
C VAL A 47 15.22 -5.70 -4.62
N ALA A 48 14.94 -4.43 -4.92
CA ALA A 48 14.46 -3.46 -3.94
C ALA A 48 13.15 -3.90 -3.27
N THR A 49 12.20 -4.41 -4.05
CA THR A 49 10.93 -4.98 -3.55
C THR A 49 11.18 -6.19 -2.63
N GLY A 50 12.09 -7.09 -3.02
CA GLY A 50 12.51 -8.25 -2.23
C GLY A 50 13.16 -7.83 -0.90
N PHE A 51 14.05 -6.85 -0.94
CA PHE A 51 14.69 -6.26 0.24
C PHE A 51 13.66 -5.66 1.20
N ALA A 52 12.71 -4.87 0.69
CA ALA A 52 11.64 -4.28 1.49
C ALA A 52 10.76 -5.37 2.14
N ARG A 53 10.41 -6.43 1.39
CA ARG A 53 9.66 -7.58 1.90
C ARG A 53 10.41 -8.31 3.01
N GLN A 54 11.71 -8.53 2.86
CA GLN A 54 12.55 -9.20 3.87
C GLN A 54 12.76 -8.32 5.11
N SER A 55 12.85 -7.01 4.92
CA SER A 55 12.92 -6.00 5.98
C SER A 55 11.57 -5.73 6.67
N LEU A 56 10.54 -6.53 6.35
CA LEU A 56 9.17 -6.38 6.88
C LEU A 56 8.58 -4.98 6.63
N ARG A 57 8.86 -4.41 5.45
CA ARG A 57 8.43 -3.06 5.01
C ARG A 57 8.99 -1.90 5.84
N ARG A 58 10.00 -2.14 6.68
CA ARG A 58 10.59 -1.11 7.56
C ARG A 58 11.76 -0.36 6.94
N GLN A 59 12.29 -0.89 5.85
CA GLN A 59 13.40 -0.30 5.11
C GLN A 59 13.18 -0.58 3.63
N ILE A 60 13.64 0.33 2.79
CA ILE A 60 13.58 0.25 1.35
C ILE A 60 14.95 0.56 0.74
N ILE A 61 15.09 0.15 -0.51
CA ILE A 61 16.10 0.66 -1.43
C ILE A 61 15.30 1.39 -2.52
N ALA A 62 15.63 2.64 -2.80
CA ALA A 62 15.00 3.39 -3.90
C ALA A 62 15.57 2.93 -5.25
N CYS A 63 14.87 3.21 -6.34
CA CYS A 63 15.37 2.91 -7.69
C CYS A 63 15.24 4.16 -8.57
N THR A 64 16.31 4.51 -9.27
CA THR A 64 16.30 5.57 -10.29
C THR A 64 16.69 5.02 -11.65
N SER A 65 16.04 5.55 -12.69
CA SER A 65 16.26 5.20 -14.10
C SER A 65 16.34 6.47 -14.96
N SER A 66 16.72 6.30 -16.22
CA SER A 66 16.52 7.30 -17.27
C SER A 66 15.03 7.42 -17.59
N ILE A 67 14.69 8.32 -18.50
CA ILE A 67 13.40 8.37 -19.19
C ILE A 67 13.23 7.16 -20.13
N GLY A 68 12.01 6.96 -20.64
CA GLY A 68 11.76 6.14 -21.81
C GLY A 68 11.87 4.65 -21.49
N PRO A 69 12.69 3.86 -22.20
CA PRO A 69 12.78 2.43 -21.97
C PRO A 69 13.30 2.09 -20.57
N GLY A 70 14.22 2.89 -20.01
CA GLY A 70 14.73 2.69 -18.65
C GLY A 70 13.63 2.84 -17.59
N ALA A 71 12.77 3.84 -17.77
CA ALA A 71 11.58 4.01 -16.95
C ALA A 71 10.56 2.88 -17.16
N ALA A 72 10.26 2.54 -18.42
CA ALA A 72 9.32 1.47 -18.75
C ALA A 72 9.67 0.13 -18.07
N ASN A 73 10.96 -0.21 -18.01
CA ASN A 73 11.46 -1.43 -17.39
C ASN A 73 11.08 -1.55 -15.90
N MET A 74 10.82 -0.45 -15.19
CA MET A 74 10.41 -0.50 -13.77
C MET A 74 8.90 -0.68 -13.58
N ILE A 75 8.06 -0.52 -14.61
CA ILE A 75 6.59 -0.58 -14.49
C ILE A 75 6.13 -1.93 -13.94
N THR A 76 6.69 -3.03 -14.44
CA THR A 76 6.37 -4.39 -13.97
C THR A 76 6.68 -4.57 -12.48
N ALA A 77 7.79 -4.01 -12.02
CA ALA A 77 8.16 -4.04 -10.60
C ALA A 77 7.24 -3.14 -9.76
N ALA A 78 6.86 -1.96 -10.27
CA ALA A 78 5.89 -1.07 -9.62
C ALA A 78 4.55 -1.76 -9.40
N ALA A 79 4.01 -2.38 -10.46
CA ALA A 79 2.79 -3.17 -10.42
C ALA A 79 2.89 -4.30 -9.40
N THR A 80 4.01 -5.05 -9.42
CA THR A 80 4.26 -6.13 -8.48
C THR A 80 4.30 -5.64 -7.02
N ALA A 81 4.99 -4.54 -6.76
CA ALA A 81 5.09 -3.95 -5.43
C ALA A 81 3.73 -3.49 -4.91
N THR A 82 2.98 -2.75 -5.73
CA THR A 82 1.63 -2.26 -5.39
C THR A 82 0.65 -3.41 -5.17
N ALA A 83 0.63 -4.41 -6.07
CA ALA A 83 -0.23 -5.58 -5.94
C ALA A 83 0.06 -6.40 -4.67
N ASN A 84 1.27 -6.33 -4.12
CA ASN A 84 1.66 -7.04 -2.89
C ASN A 84 1.74 -6.12 -1.66
N ARG A 85 1.32 -4.86 -1.79
CA ARG A 85 1.44 -3.80 -0.77
C ARG A 85 2.86 -3.72 -0.20
N ILE A 86 3.88 -3.68 -1.05
CA ILE A 86 5.29 -3.56 -0.65
C ILE A 86 5.76 -2.15 -1.02
N PRO A 87 6.41 -1.41 -0.10
CA PRO A 87 6.89 -0.07 -0.42
C PRO A 87 8.05 -0.14 -1.40
N LEU A 88 7.93 0.61 -2.48
CA LEU A 88 8.96 0.79 -3.50
C LEU A 88 8.97 2.26 -3.93
N LEU A 89 10.11 2.94 -3.81
CA LEU A 89 10.27 4.32 -4.28
C LEU A 89 10.99 4.32 -5.63
N LEU A 90 10.34 4.88 -6.64
CA LEU A 90 10.84 5.02 -7.99
C LEU A 90 11.07 6.50 -8.31
N LEU A 91 12.24 6.80 -8.86
CA LEU A 91 12.69 8.15 -9.22
C LEU A 91 13.14 8.15 -10.70
N PRO A 92 12.24 7.89 -11.67
CA PRO A 92 12.60 7.92 -13.08
C PRO A 92 12.88 9.36 -13.53
N GLY A 93 13.86 9.52 -14.41
CA GLY A 93 14.01 10.75 -15.19
C GLY A 93 12.79 11.01 -16.08
N ASP A 94 12.57 12.26 -16.43
CA ASP A 94 11.49 12.69 -17.32
C ASP A 94 12.00 13.70 -18.37
N VAL A 95 11.13 14.07 -19.31
CA VAL A 95 11.39 15.12 -20.30
C VAL A 95 11.65 16.46 -19.62
N PHE A 96 12.16 17.44 -20.36
CA PHE A 96 12.31 18.80 -19.86
C PHE A 96 10.92 19.39 -19.54
N ALA A 97 10.76 19.97 -18.34
CA ALA A 97 9.54 20.68 -17.96
C ALA A 97 9.28 21.87 -18.88
N THR A 98 10.34 22.53 -19.34
CA THR A 98 10.34 23.59 -20.34
C THR A 98 10.05 23.11 -21.77
N ARG A 99 10.09 21.79 -22.02
CA ARG A 99 10.03 21.16 -23.35
C ARG A 99 11.13 21.64 -24.30
N GLN A 100 12.29 22.05 -23.78
CA GLN A 100 13.43 22.47 -24.58
C GLN A 100 14.72 21.88 -23.99
N PRO A 101 15.43 20.99 -24.71
CA PRO A 101 15.11 20.47 -26.04
C PRO A 101 13.97 19.42 -26.02
N ASP A 102 13.24 19.32 -27.13
CA ASP A 102 12.22 18.28 -27.38
C ASP A 102 12.31 17.82 -28.85
N PRO A 103 12.39 16.51 -29.15
CA PRO A 103 12.45 15.40 -28.18
C PRO A 103 13.83 15.27 -27.53
N VAL A 104 13.85 14.75 -26.29
CA VAL A 104 15.11 14.25 -25.71
C VAL A 104 15.44 12.86 -26.21
N LEU A 105 16.72 12.49 -26.13
CA LEU A 105 17.18 11.13 -26.41
C LEU A 105 16.30 10.11 -25.64
N GLN A 106 15.91 9.01 -26.27
CA GLN A 106 15.07 7.95 -25.67
C GLN A 106 13.64 8.35 -25.26
N GLN A 107 13.18 9.58 -25.55
CA GLN A 107 11.77 9.94 -25.42
C GLN A 107 10.92 9.17 -26.42
N ILE A 108 9.74 8.70 -25.98
CA ILE A 108 8.73 8.20 -26.91
C ILE A 108 7.95 9.42 -27.40
N GLU A 109 8.05 9.71 -28.69
CA GLU A 109 7.39 10.85 -29.33
C GLU A 109 5.91 10.56 -29.60
N GLN A 110 5.05 11.45 -29.14
CA GLN A 110 3.60 11.39 -29.37
C GLN A 110 3.20 12.56 -30.26
N SER A 111 2.83 12.29 -31.51
CA SER A 111 2.50 13.33 -32.51
C SER A 111 1.26 14.17 -32.15
N HIS A 112 0.43 13.69 -31.23
CA HIS A 112 -0.86 14.28 -30.87
C HIS A 112 -0.87 14.92 -29.48
N ASP A 113 0.11 14.63 -28.62
CA ASP A 113 0.18 15.19 -27.26
C ASP A 113 1.60 15.10 -26.69
N LEU A 114 2.32 16.24 -26.71
CA LEU A 114 3.67 16.37 -26.18
C LEU A 114 3.77 16.27 -24.65
N SER A 115 2.64 16.23 -23.93
CA SER A 115 2.64 16.06 -22.47
C SER A 115 2.71 14.60 -22.01
N ILE A 116 2.42 13.66 -22.93
CA ILE A 116 2.42 12.23 -22.66
C ILE A 116 3.83 11.69 -22.77
N THR A 117 4.24 10.97 -21.73
CA THR A 117 5.54 10.33 -21.64
C THR A 117 5.36 8.87 -21.24
N THR A 118 6.42 8.07 -21.38
CA THR A 118 6.44 6.71 -20.84
C THR A 118 6.11 6.66 -19.35
N ASN A 119 6.44 7.71 -18.61
CA ASN A 119 6.21 7.79 -17.17
C ASN A 119 4.73 7.86 -16.78
N ASP A 120 3.83 8.25 -17.70
CA ASP A 120 2.40 8.29 -17.42
C ASP A 120 1.81 6.90 -17.17
N ALA A 121 2.45 5.85 -17.68
CA ALA A 121 2.08 4.46 -17.37
C ALA A 121 2.24 4.11 -15.88
N PHE A 122 3.09 4.82 -15.13
CA PHE A 122 3.22 4.61 -13.68
C PHE A 122 1.98 5.04 -12.90
N ARG A 123 1.14 5.93 -13.43
CA ARG A 123 -0.09 6.39 -12.76
C ARG A 123 -1.02 5.23 -12.43
N ALA A 124 -1.10 4.23 -13.31
CA ALA A 124 -1.96 3.06 -13.14
C ALA A 124 -1.45 2.08 -12.07
N VAL A 125 -0.14 2.06 -11.82
CA VAL A 125 0.52 1.03 -10.98
C VAL A 125 1.13 1.58 -9.71
N SER A 126 1.11 2.90 -9.49
CA SER A 126 1.64 3.56 -8.29
C SER A 126 0.50 3.98 -7.36
N LYS A 127 0.74 3.87 -6.05
CA LYS A 127 -0.17 4.37 -5.00
C LYS A 127 -0.06 5.88 -4.79
N TYR A 128 1.09 6.44 -5.14
CA TYR A 128 1.30 7.87 -5.29
C TYR A 128 2.18 8.09 -6.52
N TRP A 129 1.76 9.01 -7.37
CA TRP A 129 2.49 9.41 -8.56
C TRP A 129 2.53 10.93 -8.60
N ASP A 130 3.68 11.49 -8.93
CA ASP A 130 3.87 12.93 -9.10
C ASP A 130 4.95 13.20 -10.15
N ARG A 131 4.87 14.37 -10.81
CA ARG A 131 5.89 14.84 -11.76
C ARG A 131 6.35 16.21 -11.31
N ILE A 132 7.63 16.31 -10.95
CA ILE A 132 8.21 17.50 -10.32
C ILE A 132 8.63 18.49 -11.40
N THR A 133 7.69 19.30 -11.89
CA THR A 133 7.95 20.28 -12.97
C THR A 133 8.55 21.57 -12.47
N ARG A 134 8.62 21.79 -11.16
CA ARG A 134 9.33 22.89 -10.50
C ARG A 134 9.95 22.41 -9.18
N PRO A 135 11.10 22.93 -8.74
CA PRO A 135 11.83 22.39 -7.61
C PRO A 135 11.03 22.40 -6.31
N GLU A 136 10.26 23.45 -6.03
CA GLU A 136 9.50 23.58 -4.78
C GLU A 136 8.42 22.48 -4.61
N GLN A 137 7.97 21.85 -5.70
CA GLN A 137 7.00 20.76 -5.66
C GLN A 137 7.56 19.52 -4.93
N LEU A 138 8.88 19.36 -4.89
CA LEU A 138 9.55 18.25 -4.21
C LEU A 138 9.18 18.18 -2.72
N MET A 139 8.91 19.32 -2.08
CA MET A 139 8.52 19.36 -0.67
C MET A 139 7.22 18.59 -0.40
N SER A 140 6.18 18.92 -1.16
CA SER A 140 4.87 18.28 -1.06
C SER A 140 4.93 16.82 -1.52
N ALA A 141 5.65 16.56 -2.60
CA ALA A 141 5.82 15.22 -3.15
C ALA A 141 6.52 14.26 -2.17
N CYS A 142 7.60 14.69 -1.52
CA CYS A 142 8.34 13.89 -0.53
C CYS A 142 7.49 13.57 0.70
N ILE A 143 6.69 14.53 1.19
CA ILE A 143 5.79 14.30 2.33
C ILE A 143 4.74 13.24 1.98
N ASN A 144 4.11 13.36 0.82
CA ASN A 144 3.10 12.42 0.35
C ASN A 144 3.71 11.04 0.04
N ALA A 145 4.90 11.00 -0.56
CA ALA A 145 5.63 9.77 -0.81
C ALA A 145 5.89 9.01 0.49
N MET A 146 6.41 9.68 1.52
CA MET A 146 6.66 9.05 2.81
C MET A 146 5.38 8.63 3.53
N ARG A 147 4.29 9.40 3.41
CA ARG A 147 2.96 9.01 3.91
C ARG A 147 2.55 7.66 3.32
N VAL A 148 2.61 7.51 1.99
CA VAL A 148 2.18 6.27 1.31
C VAL A 148 3.15 5.11 1.56
N LEU A 149 4.45 5.34 1.46
CA LEU A 149 5.46 4.28 1.66
C LEU A 149 5.41 3.68 3.07
N THR A 150 5.08 4.49 4.08
CA THR A 150 5.07 4.05 5.49
C THR A 150 3.71 3.56 5.99
N ASP A 151 2.63 3.79 5.24
CA ASP A 151 1.28 3.39 5.62
C ASP A 151 1.04 1.88 5.41
N PRO A 152 0.65 1.10 6.42
CA PRO A 152 0.49 -0.36 6.28
C PRO A 152 -0.67 -0.78 5.36
N ALA A 153 -1.68 0.07 5.18
CA ALA A 153 -2.83 -0.15 4.30
C ALA A 153 -2.54 0.35 2.89
N GLU A 154 -2.02 1.57 2.73
CA GLU A 154 -1.87 2.21 1.42
C GLU A 154 -0.51 1.96 0.73
N THR A 155 0.46 1.36 1.42
CA THR A 155 1.79 1.11 0.85
C THR A 155 1.75 0.34 -0.48
N GLY A 156 2.67 0.71 -1.36
CA GLY A 156 2.86 0.19 -2.71
C GLY A 156 4.00 0.93 -3.39
N ALA A 157 4.03 0.91 -4.71
CA ALA A 157 4.95 1.75 -5.46
C ALA A 157 4.59 3.23 -5.33
N VAL A 158 5.59 4.06 -5.14
CA VAL A 158 5.53 5.51 -5.21
C VAL A 158 6.50 5.96 -6.29
N THR A 159 6.03 6.76 -7.23
CA THR A 159 6.82 7.22 -8.36
C THR A 159 6.86 8.74 -8.38
N LEU A 160 8.06 9.32 -8.28
CA LEU A 160 8.28 10.75 -8.45
C LEU A 160 9.12 10.95 -9.71
N CYS A 161 8.49 11.45 -10.76
CA CYS A 161 9.15 11.70 -12.04
C CYS A 161 9.95 13.00 -11.97
N LEU A 162 11.18 12.96 -12.48
CA LEU A 162 12.15 14.03 -12.33
C LEU A 162 12.58 14.58 -13.70
N PRO A 163 11.89 15.62 -14.21
CA PRO A 163 12.33 16.39 -15.38
C PRO A 163 13.81 16.77 -15.31
N GLN A 164 14.48 16.71 -16.46
CA GLN A 164 15.93 16.85 -16.52
C GLN A 164 16.43 18.27 -16.19
N ASP A 165 15.72 19.29 -16.65
CA ASP A 165 15.98 20.70 -16.30
C ASP A 165 15.79 20.95 -14.80
N VAL A 166 14.67 20.50 -14.26
CA VAL A 166 14.32 20.73 -12.84
C VAL A 166 15.32 20.07 -11.89
N GLN A 167 15.93 18.95 -12.27
CA GLN A 167 17.00 18.32 -11.48
C GLN A 167 18.24 19.22 -11.30
N GLY A 168 18.48 20.17 -12.21
CA GLY A 168 19.60 21.12 -12.15
C GLY A 168 19.25 22.47 -11.53
N GLU A 169 17.97 22.72 -11.24
CA GLU A 169 17.52 23.99 -10.66
C GLU A 169 17.87 24.08 -9.18
N ALA A 170 18.52 25.18 -8.79
CA ALA A 170 18.74 25.51 -7.39
C ALA A 170 17.45 26.08 -6.78
N TRP A 171 17.17 25.69 -5.53
CA TRP A 171 16.03 26.21 -4.79
C TRP A 171 16.34 26.34 -3.31
N ASP A 172 15.91 27.46 -2.72
CA ASP A 172 16.10 27.77 -1.30
C ASP A 172 15.06 27.02 -0.45
N TYR A 173 15.29 25.72 -0.26
CA TYR A 173 14.46 24.92 0.63
C TYR A 173 14.59 25.42 2.08
N PRO A 174 13.48 25.61 2.80
CA PRO A 174 13.54 26.01 4.20
C PRO A 174 14.22 24.91 5.02
N GLU A 175 15.08 25.27 5.98
CA GLU A 175 15.80 24.30 6.82
C GLU A 175 14.87 23.31 7.54
N SER A 176 13.64 23.75 7.86
CA SER A 176 12.59 22.91 8.43
C SER A 176 12.23 21.69 7.55
N PHE A 177 12.49 21.77 6.24
CA PHE A 177 12.31 20.65 5.31
C PHE A 177 13.28 19.50 5.58
N PHE A 178 14.53 19.80 5.95
CA PHE A 178 15.58 18.81 6.23
C PHE A 178 15.57 18.28 7.67
N THR A 179 14.73 18.86 8.53
CA THR A 179 14.58 18.40 9.92
C THR A 179 14.20 16.93 9.95
N ARG A 180 14.92 16.14 10.75
CA ARG A 180 14.74 14.68 10.83
C ARG A 180 13.32 14.33 11.30
N ARG A 181 12.56 13.65 10.43
CA ARG A 181 11.22 13.14 10.75
C ARG A 181 11.25 11.67 11.16
N ALA A 182 10.51 11.33 12.22
CA ALA A 182 10.30 9.95 12.64
C ALA A 182 8.87 9.51 12.28
N HIS A 183 8.74 8.74 11.20
CA HIS A 183 7.46 8.14 10.82
C HIS A 183 7.10 7.01 11.80
N ARG A 184 6.03 7.21 12.56
CA ARG A 184 5.50 6.20 13.48
C ARG A 184 4.53 5.31 12.72
N LEU A 185 4.65 4.01 12.90
CA LEU A 185 3.65 3.08 12.40
C LEU A 185 2.42 3.19 13.30
N ASP A 186 1.44 3.96 12.85
CA ASP A 186 0.16 4.09 13.54
C ASP A 186 -0.68 2.81 13.33
N ARG A 187 -1.42 2.42 14.37
CA ARG A 187 -2.28 1.25 14.39
C ARG A 187 -3.64 1.69 14.90
N ARG A 188 -4.53 1.99 13.96
CA ARG A 188 -5.90 2.39 14.29
C ARG A 188 -6.60 1.26 15.06
N PRO A 189 -7.11 1.53 16.28
CA PRO A 189 -7.88 0.55 17.02
C PRO A 189 -9.24 0.32 16.34
N ALA A 190 -9.80 -0.88 16.50
CA ALA A 190 -11.18 -1.15 16.12
C ALA A 190 -12.14 -0.41 17.05
N SER A 191 -13.31 -0.02 16.55
CA SER A 191 -14.35 0.57 17.39
C SER A 191 -14.95 -0.46 18.34
N VAL A 192 -15.53 0.00 19.45
CA VAL A 192 -16.19 -0.87 20.43
C VAL A 192 -17.30 -1.70 19.79
N ALA A 193 -18.08 -1.10 18.88
CA ALA A 193 -19.12 -1.80 18.13
C ALA A 193 -18.54 -2.91 17.23
N GLN A 194 -17.49 -2.61 16.45
CA GLN A 194 -16.83 -3.62 15.59
C GLN A 194 -16.29 -4.79 16.40
N LEU A 195 -15.75 -4.52 17.59
CA LEU A 195 -15.28 -5.57 18.51
C LEU A 195 -16.43 -6.40 19.05
N ALA A 196 -17.54 -5.78 19.45
CA ALA A 196 -18.73 -6.48 19.94
C ALA A 196 -19.32 -7.41 18.86
N ASP A 197 -19.45 -6.91 17.62
CA ASP A 197 -19.95 -7.68 16.48
C ASP A 197 -19.04 -8.87 16.17
N ALA A 198 -17.73 -8.66 16.18
CA ALA A 198 -16.74 -9.72 15.97
C ALA A 198 -16.84 -10.81 17.06
N VAL A 199 -16.96 -10.41 18.33
CA VAL A 199 -17.10 -11.34 19.45
C VAL A 199 -18.43 -12.11 19.37
N ALA A 200 -19.53 -11.45 19.01
CA ALA A 200 -20.83 -12.08 18.83
C ALA A 200 -20.81 -13.12 17.70
N ALA A 201 -20.22 -12.78 16.55
CA ALA A 201 -20.06 -13.68 15.42
C ALA A 201 -19.25 -14.94 15.80
N ILE A 202 -18.13 -14.73 16.51
CA ILE A 202 -17.25 -15.81 17.01
C ILE A 202 -17.98 -16.72 18.00
N LYS A 203 -18.72 -16.15 18.97
CA LYS A 203 -19.46 -16.93 19.98
C LYS A 203 -20.59 -17.77 19.37
N ALA A 204 -21.22 -17.28 18.30
CA ALA A 204 -22.29 -17.99 17.60
C ALA A 204 -21.78 -19.11 16.67
N SER A 205 -20.48 -19.15 16.36
CA SER A 205 -19.88 -20.19 15.51
C SER A 205 -19.60 -21.47 16.30
N ARG A 206 -19.74 -22.63 15.67
CA ARG A 206 -19.37 -23.96 16.20
C ARG A 206 -18.11 -24.51 15.54
N LYS A 207 -17.82 -24.12 14.30
CA LYS A 207 -16.67 -24.57 13.51
C LYS A 207 -15.92 -23.39 12.88
N PRO A 208 -15.28 -22.51 13.69
CA PRO A 208 -14.54 -21.37 13.15
C PRO A 208 -13.23 -21.81 12.49
N LEU A 209 -12.96 -21.29 11.29
CA LEU A 209 -11.70 -21.43 10.58
C LEU A 209 -10.96 -20.09 10.55
N ILE A 210 -9.68 -20.07 10.90
CA ILE A 210 -8.84 -18.87 10.85
C ILE A 210 -7.90 -18.92 9.66
N VAL A 211 -7.94 -17.88 8.83
CA VAL A 211 -7.06 -17.67 7.68
C VAL A 211 -6.15 -16.49 7.96
N CYS A 212 -4.85 -16.74 8.09
CA CYS A 212 -3.85 -15.71 8.35
C CYS A 212 -3.17 -15.26 7.06
N GLY A 213 -3.20 -13.96 6.77
CA GLY A 213 -2.55 -13.36 5.62
C GLY A 213 -1.24 -12.65 5.96
N GLY A 214 -0.72 -11.91 4.97
CA GLY A 214 0.51 -11.13 5.08
C GLY A 214 0.48 -10.09 6.21
N GLY A 215 -0.69 -9.53 6.55
CA GLY A 215 -0.82 -8.54 7.62
C GLY A 215 -0.37 -9.04 8.99
N VAL A 216 -0.53 -10.33 9.28
CA VAL A 216 -0.02 -10.96 10.52
C VAL A 216 1.51 -10.96 10.55
N LYS A 217 2.17 -11.19 9.41
CA LYS A 217 3.64 -11.14 9.29
C LYS A 217 4.16 -9.73 9.55
N TYR A 218 3.59 -8.73 8.86
CA TYR A 218 4.09 -7.35 8.93
C TYR A 218 3.77 -6.66 10.25
N SER A 219 2.69 -7.05 10.94
CA SER A 219 2.37 -6.53 12.28
C SER A 219 3.35 -6.99 13.37
N ARG A 220 4.22 -7.98 13.09
CA ARG A 220 5.11 -8.64 14.07
C ARG A 220 4.38 -9.20 15.30
N ARG A 221 3.06 -9.39 15.18
CA ARG A 221 2.18 -9.91 16.24
C ARG A 221 1.99 -11.43 16.10
N ARG A 222 2.93 -12.13 15.44
CA ARG A 222 2.90 -13.60 15.34
C ARG A 222 2.71 -14.28 16.70
N ARG A 223 3.38 -13.77 17.74
CA ARG A 223 3.29 -14.29 19.11
C ARG A 223 1.91 -14.10 19.77
N SER A 224 1.07 -13.18 19.31
CA SER A 224 -0.30 -13.01 19.85
C SER A 224 -1.34 -13.86 19.12
N VAL A 225 -1.00 -14.45 17.96
CA VAL A 225 -1.91 -15.35 17.25
C VAL A 225 -2.06 -16.68 17.99
N ASP A 226 -0.98 -17.23 18.55
CA ASP A 226 -1.06 -18.50 19.28
C ASP A 226 -1.96 -18.42 20.53
N PRO A 227 -1.85 -17.40 21.42
CA PRO A 227 -2.80 -17.19 22.50
C PRO A 227 -4.23 -16.98 22.01
N PHE A 228 -4.44 -16.19 20.94
CA PHE A 228 -5.77 -15.95 20.37
C PHE A 228 -6.42 -17.25 19.91
N CYS A 229 -5.67 -18.07 19.16
CA CYS A 229 -6.12 -19.40 18.73
C CYS A 229 -6.43 -20.31 19.93
N ARG A 230 -5.59 -20.31 20.97
CA ARG A 230 -5.81 -21.11 22.20
C ARG A 230 -7.08 -20.69 22.95
N THR A 231 -7.32 -19.40 23.08
CA THR A 231 -8.54 -18.87 23.70
C THR A 231 -9.77 -19.27 22.89
N LEU A 232 -9.73 -19.12 21.56
CA LEU A 232 -10.82 -19.59 20.70
C LEU A 232 -11.08 -21.09 20.83
N ARG A 233 -10.03 -21.92 20.95
CA ARG A 233 -10.20 -23.36 21.21
C ARG A 233 -10.99 -23.62 22.49
N ARG A 234 -10.68 -22.88 23.56
CA ARG A 234 -11.30 -23.04 24.89
C ARG A 234 -12.74 -22.51 24.93
N THR A 235 -13.01 -21.40 24.25
CA THR A 235 -14.30 -20.70 24.34
C THR A 235 -15.33 -21.22 23.33
N VAL A 236 -14.91 -21.72 22.17
CA VAL A 236 -15.83 -22.05 21.06
C VAL A 236 -15.95 -23.56 20.81
N CYS A 237 -15.01 -24.38 21.28
CA CYS A 237 -14.99 -25.81 20.98
C CYS A 237 -15.21 -26.70 22.20
N ARG A 238 -16.37 -27.40 22.22
CA ARG A 238 -16.62 -28.57 23.08
C ARG A 238 -15.70 -29.76 22.76
N ASN A 239 -14.89 -29.69 21.69
CA ASN A 239 -13.96 -30.74 21.28
C ASN A 239 -12.61 -30.12 20.80
N PRO A 240 -11.50 -30.22 21.57
CA PRO A 240 -10.27 -29.44 21.39
C PRO A 240 -9.47 -29.73 20.09
N ARG A 241 -9.85 -30.76 19.34
CA ARG A 241 -9.21 -31.13 18.05
C ARG A 241 -9.66 -30.30 16.85
N ARG A 242 -10.70 -29.46 16.97
CA ARG A 242 -11.43 -28.86 15.83
C ARG A 242 -11.12 -27.40 15.50
N VAL A 243 -10.52 -26.62 16.42
CA VAL A 243 -9.99 -25.29 16.06
C VAL A 243 -8.57 -25.45 15.50
N LYS A 244 -8.43 -25.96 14.28
CA LYS A 244 -7.17 -25.85 13.57
C LYS A 244 -7.16 -24.50 12.87
N ALA A 245 -6.52 -23.52 13.47
CA ALA A 245 -5.92 -22.47 12.66
C ALA A 245 -5.05 -23.18 11.62
N ALA A 246 -5.05 -22.73 10.37
CA ALA A 246 -4.07 -23.13 9.37
C ALA A 246 -2.69 -22.56 9.76
N LEU A 247 -2.22 -22.92 10.95
CA LEU A 247 -1.18 -22.26 11.72
C LEU A 247 -0.28 -23.25 12.46
N SER A 248 -0.47 -24.56 12.30
CA SER A 248 0.32 -25.55 13.04
C SER A 248 1.10 -26.49 12.12
N LEU A 249 2.40 -26.24 12.03
CA LEU A 249 3.52 -27.16 11.81
C LEU A 249 4.85 -26.36 11.84
N ARG A 250 5.31 -25.89 13.03
CA ARG A 250 6.65 -25.28 13.18
C ARG A 250 7.01 -24.18 12.14
N ILE A 251 6.00 -23.41 11.70
CA ILE A 251 5.86 -22.99 10.29
C ILE A 251 6.85 -21.89 9.85
N ARG A 252 7.85 -22.29 9.07
CA ARG A 252 8.38 -21.61 7.88
C ARG A 252 7.17 -21.18 7.05
N ILE A 253 6.80 -19.88 7.11
CA ILE A 253 5.56 -19.25 6.59
C ILE A 253 5.10 -19.91 5.29
N THR A 254 4.39 -21.04 5.40
CA THR A 254 3.89 -21.75 4.25
C THR A 254 2.58 -21.08 3.94
N TRP A 255 2.47 -20.74 2.68
CA TRP A 255 1.24 -20.55 1.95
C TRP A 255 0.32 -21.76 2.19
N ALA A 256 -0.30 -21.84 3.37
CA ALA A 256 -1.54 -22.60 3.55
C ALA A 256 -2.65 -21.80 2.86
N ALA A 257 -2.44 -21.52 1.57
CA ALA A 257 -3.46 -21.04 0.69
C ALA A 257 -4.45 -22.19 0.61
N SER A 258 -5.58 -22.06 1.26
CA SER A 258 -6.78 -22.77 0.85
C SER A 258 -7.10 -22.25 -0.56
N ALA A 259 -6.62 -22.97 -1.58
CA ALA A 259 -6.59 -22.65 -3.01
C ALA A 259 -6.11 -23.89 -3.81
N LYS A 260 -6.12 -23.87 -5.15
CA LYS A 260 -5.72 -25.01 -6.03
C LYS A 260 -4.34 -25.66 -5.73
N PRO A 261 -3.27 -24.94 -5.33
CA PRO A 261 -2.02 -25.55 -4.84
C PRO A 261 -1.97 -25.70 -3.30
N GLY A 262 -3.14 -25.70 -2.65
CA GLY A 262 -3.30 -25.71 -1.20
C GLY A 262 -3.19 -27.08 -0.56
N CYS A 263 -2.94 -27.09 0.75
CA CYS A 263 -2.97 -28.34 1.52
C CYS A 263 -4.40 -28.91 1.54
N LEU A 264 -4.56 -30.17 1.10
CA LEU A 264 -5.85 -30.88 1.11
C LEU A 264 -6.56 -30.78 2.46
N ALA A 265 -5.83 -30.93 3.57
CA ALA A 265 -6.41 -30.83 4.91
C ALA A 265 -7.02 -29.44 5.20
N ALA A 266 -6.42 -28.36 4.69
CA ALA A 266 -6.98 -27.02 4.85
C ALA A 266 -8.25 -26.83 4.01
N ASN A 267 -8.26 -27.36 2.78
CA ASN A 267 -9.43 -27.28 1.90
C ASN A 267 -10.62 -28.10 2.45
N LEU A 268 -10.37 -29.28 3.02
CA LEU A 268 -11.41 -30.09 3.66
C LEU A 268 -11.99 -29.39 4.91
N LEU A 269 -11.12 -28.81 5.74
CA LEU A 269 -11.58 -28.04 6.91
C LEU A 269 -12.36 -26.78 6.53
N ALA A 270 -12.01 -26.16 5.40
CA ALA A 270 -12.77 -25.04 4.86
C ALA A 270 -14.21 -25.45 4.54
N LYS A 271 -14.44 -26.56 3.83
CA LYS A 271 -15.82 -27.01 3.49
C LYS A 271 -16.75 -27.18 4.69
N GLU A 272 -16.21 -27.55 5.85
CA GLU A 272 -16.97 -27.73 7.08
C GLU A 272 -17.16 -26.46 7.92
N ALA A 273 -16.49 -25.35 7.60
CA ALA A 273 -16.47 -24.16 8.45
C ALA A 273 -17.79 -23.39 8.36
N ASP A 274 -18.29 -22.93 9.52
CA ASP A 274 -19.48 -22.07 9.60
C ASP A 274 -19.14 -20.58 9.75
N LEU A 275 -17.90 -20.28 10.12
CA LEU A 275 -17.33 -18.94 10.18
C LEU A 275 -15.88 -18.95 9.72
N VAL A 276 -15.54 -18.08 8.77
CA VAL A 276 -14.17 -17.87 8.31
C VAL A 276 -13.67 -16.53 8.82
N ILE A 277 -12.61 -16.58 9.64
CA ILE A 277 -11.97 -15.40 10.25
C ILE A 277 -10.69 -15.09 9.48
N GLY A 278 -10.72 -14.03 8.67
CA GLY A 278 -9.56 -13.50 7.98
C GLY A 278 -8.76 -12.57 8.89
N LEU A 279 -7.48 -12.86 9.11
CA LEU A 279 -6.57 -11.99 9.86
C LEU A 279 -5.54 -11.40 8.90
N GLY A 280 -5.66 -10.10 8.61
CA GLY A 280 -4.72 -9.36 7.75
C GLY A 280 -4.60 -9.99 6.36
N THR A 281 -5.73 -10.39 5.79
CA THR A 281 -5.85 -11.01 4.47
C THR A 281 -6.88 -10.26 3.63
N ARG A 282 -6.68 -10.30 2.31
CA ARG A 282 -7.60 -9.73 1.31
C ARG A 282 -8.46 -10.78 0.61
N PHE A 283 -8.33 -12.05 1.02
CA PHE A 283 -9.02 -13.18 0.39
C PHE A 283 -8.94 -13.17 -1.14
N SER A 284 -7.75 -12.94 -1.73
CA SER A 284 -7.60 -12.84 -3.20
C SER A 284 -8.22 -14.03 -3.94
N ASP A 285 -8.54 -13.90 -5.22
CA ASP A 285 -8.93 -14.97 -6.16
C ASP A 285 -8.46 -16.40 -5.80
N PHE A 286 -7.17 -16.62 -5.51
CA PHE A 286 -6.65 -17.91 -5.05
C PHE A 286 -7.29 -18.40 -3.74
N THR A 287 -7.47 -17.51 -2.76
CA THR A 287 -8.23 -17.74 -1.52
C THR A 287 -9.75 -17.68 -1.74
N HIS A 288 -10.23 -17.03 -2.80
CA HIS A 288 -11.64 -16.97 -3.18
C HIS A 288 -12.12 -18.21 -3.92
N LEU A 289 -11.25 -19.05 -4.49
CA LEU A 289 -11.66 -20.38 -4.97
C LEU A 289 -12.24 -21.24 -3.84
N VAL A 290 -11.97 -20.89 -2.58
CA VAL A 290 -12.66 -21.45 -1.43
C VAL A 290 -14.14 -21.03 -1.40
N LYS A 291 -14.55 -19.83 -1.89
CA LYS A 291 -15.98 -19.45 -2.05
C LYS A 291 -16.74 -20.41 -2.95
N MET A 292 -16.11 -20.92 -4.01
CA MET A 292 -16.73 -21.96 -4.86
C MET A 292 -16.85 -23.30 -4.13
N ASP A 293 -15.88 -23.68 -3.30
CA ASP A 293 -16.00 -24.85 -2.42
C ASP A 293 -17.04 -24.65 -1.30
N PHE A 294 -17.18 -23.43 -0.77
CA PHE A 294 -18.19 -23.05 0.23
C PHE A 294 -19.60 -22.94 -0.35
N SER A 295 -19.76 -22.85 -1.68
CA SER A 295 -21.09 -22.77 -2.32
C SER A 295 -21.95 -24.02 -2.04
N SER A 296 -21.30 -25.16 -1.77
CA SER A 296 -21.96 -26.39 -1.31
C SER A 296 -22.45 -26.32 0.15
N THR A 297 -21.92 -25.39 0.94
CA THR A 297 -22.25 -25.17 2.36
C THR A 297 -23.05 -23.86 2.50
N ARG A 298 -24.38 -23.92 2.37
CA ARG A 298 -25.26 -22.76 2.61
C ARG A 298 -24.99 -22.19 4.02
N GLY A 299 -24.67 -20.89 4.12
CA GLY A 299 -24.66 -20.12 5.38
C GLY A 299 -23.30 -19.82 6.03
N VAL A 300 -22.17 -19.93 5.31
CA VAL A 300 -20.85 -19.58 5.88
C VAL A 300 -20.71 -18.06 6.05
N ARG A 301 -20.40 -17.62 7.27
CA ARG A 301 -20.15 -16.20 7.59
C ARG A 301 -18.67 -15.86 7.46
N PHE A 302 -18.37 -14.61 7.09
CA PHE A 302 -17.01 -14.10 7.00
C PHE A 302 -16.79 -12.96 7.99
N LEU A 303 -15.69 -13.03 8.73
CA LEU A 303 -15.21 -11.98 9.61
C LEU A 303 -13.80 -11.58 9.16
N ASN A 304 -13.64 -10.39 8.58
CA ASN A 304 -12.33 -9.91 8.14
C ASN A 304 -11.78 -8.85 9.10
N ILE A 305 -10.64 -9.13 9.71
CA ILE A 305 -9.91 -8.22 10.57
C ILE A 305 -8.70 -7.70 9.78
N ASN A 306 -8.86 -6.50 9.21
CA ASN A 306 -7.86 -5.87 8.38
C ASN A 306 -7.71 -4.37 8.72
N VAL A 307 -6.51 -3.83 8.48
CA VAL A 307 -6.20 -2.40 8.63
C VAL A 307 -6.66 -1.58 7.42
N SER A 308 -6.76 -2.22 6.25
CA SER A 308 -7.31 -1.63 5.03
C SER A 308 -8.82 -1.80 5.03
N ASN A 309 -9.56 -0.69 5.01
CA ASN A 309 -11.03 -0.72 4.86
C ASN A 309 -11.44 -1.32 3.51
N PHE A 310 -10.66 -1.05 2.45
CA PHE A 310 -10.91 -1.59 1.11
C PHE A 310 -10.86 -3.12 1.13
N ASP A 311 -9.76 -3.68 1.68
CA ASP A 311 -9.57 -5.13 1.76
C ASP A 311 -10.57 -5.79 2.74
N ALA A 312 -11.07 -5.03 3.73
CA ALA A 312 -12.08 -5.54 4.67
C ALA A 312 -13.44 -5.78 4.00
N LEU A 313 -13.81 -4.94 3.03
CA LEU A 313 -15.11 -4.99 2.34
C LEU A 313 -15.20 -6.09 1.27
N GLU A 314 -14.08 -6.48 0.65
CA GLU A 314 -14.01 -7.48 -0.43
C GLU A 314 -14.57 -8.87 -0.03
N ALA A 315 -14.61 -9.16 1.27
CA ALA A 315 -15.19 -10.39 1.82
C ALA A 315 -16.72 -10.38 1.98
N GLY A 316 -17.37 -9.21 1.94
CA GLY A 316 -18.77 -9.01 2.35
C GLY A 316 -19.79 -8.90 1.21
N TRP A 317 -19.79 -9.84 0.25
CA TRP A 317 -20.94 -9.99 -0.65
C TRP A 317 -21.94 -10.97 -0.04
N ASP A 318 -23.00 -10.41 0.55
CA ASP A 318 -24.14 -11.12 1.10
C ASP A 318 -24.98 -11.64 -0.07
N SER A 319 -24.95 -12.95 -0.34
CA SER A 319 -25.68 -13.55 -1.46
C SER A 319 -27.13 -13.93 -1.10
N ASN A 320 -27.67 -13.49 0.04
CA ASN A 320 -29.11 -13.54 0.33
C ASN A 320 -29.48 -12.77 1.61
N ALA A 321 -29.75 -11.47 1.48
CA ALA A 321 -30.62 -10.74 2.40
C ALA A 321 -31.02 -9.40 1.78
N GLY A 322 -32.31 -9.23 1.50
CA GLY A 322 -32.87 -7.91 1.29
C GLY A 322 -32.67 -7.05 2.55
N GLY A 323 -32.22 -5.81 2.34
CA GLY A 323 -32.35 -4.73 3.32
C GLY A 323 -31.29 -4.67 4.42
N CYS A 324 -30.12 -4.10 4.13
CA CYS A 324 -29.47 -3.20 5.09
C CYS A 324 -28.63 -2.15 4.34
N PRO A 325 -28.92 -0.85 4.47
CA PRO A 325 -28.30 0.18 3.65
C PRO A 325 -26.83 0.40 4.04
N ARG A 326 -26.00 0.41 3.01
CA ARG A 326 -24.65 1.00 2.96
C ARG A 326 -24.52 2.16 3.95
N ARG A 327 -23.66 2.03 4.97
CA ARG A 327 -23.11 3.21 5.65
C ARG A 327 -21.76 3.56 5.01
N PRO A 328 -21.64 4.71 4.32
CA PRO A 328 -20.35 5.19 3.86
C PRO A 328 -19.49 5.54 5.06
N SER A 329 -18.23 5.09 5.07
CA SER A 329 -17.21 5.72 5.91
C SER A 329 -17.06 7.17 5.47
N LEU A 330 -17.58 8.10 6.28
CA LEU A 330 -17.40 9.53 6.09
C LEU A 330 -15.89 9.88 6.15
N PRO A 331 -15.36 10.66 5.19
CA PRO A 331 -14.05 11.26 5.34
C PRO A 331 -14.16 12.41 6.35
N TRP A 332 -13.41 12.34 7.44
CA TRP A 332 -13.21 13.50 8.31
C TRP A 332 -12.19 14.43 7.64
N THR A 333 -12.68 15.48 6.98
CA THR A 333 -11.94 16.74 6.83
C THR A 333 -12.04 17.49 8.16
N ALA A 334 -10.91 17.90 8.70
CA ALA A 334 -10.86 18.75 9.89
C ALA A 334 -11.46 20.12 9.59
N PRO A 335 -12.37 20.68 10.42
CA PRO A 335 -12.63 22.10 10.42
C PRO A 335 -11.45 22.82 11.08
N CYS A 336 -10.86 23.76 10.36
CA CYS A 336 -10.00 24.81 10.90
C CYS A 336 -10.77 25.55 12.03
N PRO A 337 -10.15 25.88 13.18
CA PRO A 337 -10.86 26.58 14.24
C PRO A 337 -11.17 28.02 13.81
N ALA A 338 -12.45 28.29 13.52
CA ALA A 338 -12.95 29.64 13.36
C ALA A 338 -13.03 30.32 14.74
N ASN A 339 -12.37 31.47 14.80
CA ASN A 339 -12.29 32.42 15.90
C ASN A 339 -13.70 32.90 16.34
N PRO A 340 -14.07 32.89 17.64
CA PRO A 340 -15.35 33.41 18.08
C PRO A 340 -15.23 34.92 18.30
N GLY A 341 -15.70 35.73 17.35
CA GLY A 341 -15.84 37.17 17.59
C GLY A 341 -16.00 38.01 16.34
N LYS A 342 -17.23 38.12 15.82
CA LYS A 342 -17.91 39.38 15.47
C LYS A 342 -19.25 39.10 14.78
N GLN A 343 -20.30 39.64 15.38
CA GLN A 343 -21.66 39.69 14.87
C GLN A 343 -21.81 40.71 13.74
N ALA A 344 -22.95 40.54 13.04
CA ALA A 344 -23.78 41.54 12.37
C ALA A 344 -23.58 41.75 10.86
N GLY A 345 -24.67 41.57 10.11
CA GLY A 345 -24.77 41.92 8.70
C GLY A 345 -25.80 41.09 7.93
N ALA A 346 -27.07 41.20 8.29
CA ALA A 346 -28.17 40.63 7.53
C ALA A 346 -28.40 41.41 6.23
N SER A 347 -28.54 40.72 5.09
CA SER A 347 -29.51 41.10 4.04
C SER A 347 -29.65 40.00 2.98
N ARG A 348 -30.90 39.52 2.86
CA ARG A 348 -31.44 38.69 1.78
C ARG A 348 -31.41 39.43 0.44
N LEU A 349 -31.26 38.71 -0.68
CA LEU A 349 -31.97 38.84 -1.98
C LEU A 349 -31.27 37.91 -3.01
N LYS A 350 -31.79 36.71 -3.28
CA LYS A 350 -32.69 36.34 -4.40
C LYS A 350 -32.24 36.80 -5.80
N ALA A 351 -32.13 35.78 -6.68
CA ALA A 351 -32.32 35.77 -8.13
C ALA A 351 -31.22 36.37 -9.03
N CYS A 352 -30.57 35.51 -9.82
CA CYS A 352 -30.80 35.47 -11.26
C CYS A 352 -30.23 34.19 -11.88
N ARG A 353 -31.08 33.48 -12.62
CA ARG A 353 -30.72 32.50 -13.65
C ARG A 353 -30.38 33.26 -14.95
N ALA A 354 -29.58 32.60 -15.77
CA ALA A 354 -29.51 32.66 -17.24
C ALA A 354 -28.35 33.43 -17.89
N ALA A 355 -27.80 32.75 -18.91
CA ALA A 355 -27.02 33.20 -20.06
C ALA A 355 -25.56 33.61 -19.86
N SER A 356 -24.61 32.71 -20.15
CA SER A 356 -23.92 32.60 -21.45
C SER A 356 -23.17 31.28 -21.55
#